data_AF-A0A3B9YL67-F1
#
_entry.id   AF-A0A3B9YL67-F1
#
_cell.length_a   1.000
_cell.length_b   1.000
_cell.length_c   1.000
_cell.angle_alpha   90.00
_cell.angle_beta   90.00
_cell.angle_gamma   90.00
#
_symmetry.space_group_name_H-M   'P 1'
#
loop_
_entity.id
_entity.type
_entity.pdbx_description
1 polymer ?
#
loop_
_entity_poly.entity_id
_entity_poly.type
_entity_poly.pdbx_seq_one_letter_code
_entity_poly.pdbx_strand_id
1 'polypeptide(L)'
;DAEERDLPVLPSRQRIIDSLVAALNGDVVKKLTLKALGQKDESRVDELLQLQVDPQLALTVLNAIPFLVHYPYECVEQTLNRYVPLAIVNALYKKYPNMAKAVAKVPRRKTLTPAWDKDDPKRLTALVETPWLVRSKGIESHWPVVDLLDPVIVDREKADAFAKLQQVQLGDGGFPWFPGGRSDPYITLLVLAGLAEAQRYGVEAPPELVENALRYVMSEIPRHLKPEEGEVSLLLYASYVVTSFPAKLKALPSAMRAVKFAKAWLDFAGKHSDAMTQLGKAYAAQAYFRLGDKKKAEDYLDRAMDGLRVDPIAGAYWQPEKYSWLWYHDTLETHAFMLRTLQLMRPKDENLPGLVQWILFSRKGTEWKSTKASAAAVFALLEFMKAKGALDKGDSYEVRWGPSVEKVELAPDDWLEKPLRWTRLGGDIAKAGAPEVRKSGPGFAFASLTYVYTTEKPVEESEPGMLNVSRKFYRRYKEGDKYRLTPLALGDAVKVGEDIEVQLKVNTRSQFEYVQLKDPRGAGFEAETLTSGWKWDQLSRYEEPRDSLTNFFVSWLPHGEYVLKYRIKPTTPGKYKIGAAVLQSMYAPEFAAHSSGFELKVEE
;
A
#
# COMPACT_ATOMS: atom_id res chain seq x y z
N ASP A 1 16.52 54.47 -30.40
CA ASP A 1 15.50 53.57 -29.86
C ASP A 1 16.05 52.77 -28.71
N ALA A 2 15.31 52.75 -27.60
CA ALA A 2 15.60 51.92 -26.43
C ALA A 2 14.36 51.04 -26.17
N GLU A 3 14.57 49.78 -25.81
CA GLU A 3 13.53 48.81 -25.47
C GLU A 3 13.66 48.44 -23.99
N GLU A 4 12.54 48.44 -23.28
CA GLU A 4 12.44 47.99 -21.89
C GLU A 4 11.76 46.61 -21.86
N ARG A 5 12.32 45.66 -21.12
CA ARG A 5 11.78 44.31 -20.95
C ARG A 5 11.81 43.90 -19.48
N ASP A 6 10.67 43.41 -18.99
CA ASP A 6 10.59 42.80 -17.68
C ASP A 6 11.16 41.38 -17.71
N LEU A 7 12.12 41.09 -16.82
CA LEU A 7 12.67 39.75 -16.63
C LEU A 7 12.36 39.27 -15.20
N PRO A 8 11.50 38.24 -15.02
CA PRO A 8 11.23 37.70 -13.70
C PRO A 8 12.46 36.99 -13.14
N VAL A 9 13.01 37.52 -12.04
CA VAL A 9 14.16 36.92 -11.35
C VAL A 9 13.65 35.97 -10.26
N LEU A 10 13.79 34.67 -10.50
CA LEU A 10 13.51 33.65 -9.49
C LEU A 10 14.74 33.43 -8.59
N PRO A 11 14.55 33.17 -7.28
CA PRO A 11 15.66 32.84 -6.39
C PRO A 11 16.44 31.63 -6.90
N SER A 12 17.77 31.67 -6.85
CA SER A 12 18.64 30.50 -7.10
C SER A 12 18.55 29.44 -6.00
N ARG A 13 17.80 29.76 -4.94
CA ARG A 13 17.55 28.96 -3.77
C ARG A 13 16.62 27.79 -4.08
N GLN A 14 17.02 26.61 -3.63
CA GLN A 14 16.27 25.37 -3.81
C GLN A 14 15.54 25.04 -2.51
N ARG A 15 14.21 24.94 -2.58
CA ARG A 15 13.39 24.44 -1.49
C ARG A 15 13.32 22.91 -1.57
N ILE A 16 13.85 22.25 -0.56
CA ILE A 16 14.08 20.80 -0.50
C ILE A 16 13.21 20.17 0.58
N ILE A 17 12.78 18.94 0.35
CA ILE A 17 12.12 18.09 1.33
C ILE A 17 12.91 16.80 1.50
N ASP A 18 13.44 16.59 2.69
CA ASP A 18 13.99 15.32 3.13
C ASP A 18 12.94 14.58 3.96
N SER A 19 12.81 13.27 3.76
CA SER A 19 11.90 12.47 4.56
C SER A 19 12.43 11.08 4.86
N LEU A 20 12.12 10.61 6.06
CA LEU A 20 12.45 9.28 6.57
C LEU A 20 11.21 8.65 7.19
N VAL A 21 10.98 7.37 6.94
CA VAL A 21 9.90 6.59 7.58
C VAL A 21 10.50 5.36 8.26
N ALA A 22 10.02 5.04 9.45
CA ALA A 22 10.43 3.86 10.21
C ALA A 22 9.23 3.15 10.83
N ALA A 23 9.22 1.82 10.76
CA ALA A 23 8.26 0.99 11.49
C ALA A 23 8.62 0.91 12.98
N LEU A 24 7.60 0.97 13.82
CA LEU A 24 7.67 0.82 15.28
C LEU A 24 6.81 -0.38 15.68
N ASN A 25 7.46 -1.49 16.03
CA ASN A 25 6.79 -2.74 16.39
C ASN A 25 7.25 -3.23 17.76
N GLY A 26 6.30 -3.52 18.64
CA GLY A 26 6.60 -3.90 20.02
C GLY A 26 7.31 -2.80 20.80
N ASP A 27 8.20 -3.21 21.69
CA ASP A 27 9.03 -2.32 22.49
C ASP A 27 10.31 -1.97 21.70
N VAL A 28 10.40 -0.73 21.21
CA VAL A 28 11.50 -0.31 20.34
C VAL A 28 11.86 1.15 20.56
N VAL A 29 13.16 1.45 20.41
CA VAL A 29 13.68 2.83 20.37
C VAL A 29 14.22 3.08 18.97
N LYS A 30 13.77 4.16 18.33
CA LYS A 30 14.24 4.59 17.01
C LYS A 30 14.67 6.04 17.06
N LYS A 31 15.94 6.29 16.74
CA LYS A 31 16.47 7.63 16.47
C LYS A 31 16.34 7.92 14.98
N LEU A 32 15.60 8.97 14.63
CA LEU A 32 15.32 9.35 13.25
C LEU A 32 16.29 10.45 12.83
N THR A 33 17.15 10.17 11.87
CA THR A 33 18.22 11.08 11.44
C THR A 33 18.15 11.32 9.95
N LEU A 34 18.18 12.58 9.54
CA LEU A 34 18.31 13.02 8.15
C LEU A 34 19.71 13.61 7.96
N LYS A 35 20.37 13.29 6.85
CA LYS A 35 21.74 13.76 6.57
C LYS A 35 21.86 15.27 6.65
N ALA A 36 20.90 15.99 6.06
CA ALA A 36 20.93 17.45 6.04
C ALA A 36 21.01 18.05 7.45
N LEU A 37 20.33 17.49 8.47
CA LEU A 37 20.36 17.99 9.85
C LEU A 37 21.77 18.00 10.48
N GLY A 38 22.67 17.11 10.02
CA GLY A 38 24.06 17.04 10.51
C GLY A 38 25.06 17.85 9.68
N GLN A 39 24.67 18.37 8.51
CA GLN A 39 25.57 19.05 7.59
C GLN A 39 25.49 20.57 7.74
N LYS A 40 26.64 21.22 7.90
CA LYS A 40 26.73 22.69 7.99
C LYS A 40 26.51 23.34 6.62
N ASP A 41 25.53 24.22 6.54
CA ASP A 41 25.24 25.04 5.37
C ASP A 41 24.83 26.45 5.79
N GLU A 42 25.71 27.43 5.55
CA GLU A 42 25.51 28.83 5.94
C GLU A 42 24.43 29.54 5.11
N SER A 43 24.08 28.98 3.95
CA SER A 43 22.99 29.49 3.11
C SER A 43 21.63 28.90 3.46
N ARG A 44 21.60 27.88 4.34
CA ARG A 44 20.40 27.15 4.65
C ARG A 44 19.45 27.98 5.51
N VAL A 45 18.19 28.00 5.09
CA VAL A 45 17.07 28.49 5.88
C VAL A 45 16.19 27.30 6.24
N ASP A 46 16.20 26.92 7.51
CA ASP A 46 15.35 25.86 8.05
C ASP A 46 13.91 26.34 8.12
N GLU A 47 12.97 25.63 7.49
CA GLU A 47 11.57 26.03 7.47
C GLU A 47 10.74 25.18 8.43
N LEU A 48 10.82 23.86 8.28
CA LEU A 48 10.00 22.89 9.00
C LEU A 48 10.80 21.63 9.31
N LEU A 49 10.77 21.18 10.56
CA LEU A 49 11.11 19.81 10.92
C LEU A 49 9.92 19.22 11.68
N GLN A 50 9.32 18.17 11.13
CA GLN A 50 8.14 17.53 11.70
C GLN A 50 8.38 16.04 11.94
N LEU A 51 8.18 15.63 13.18
CA LEU A 51 8.03 14.24 13.56
C LEU A 51 6.53 13.90 13.59
N GLN A 52 6.14 12.87 12.87
CA GLN A 52 4.79 12.31 12.91
C GLN A 52 4.86 10.85 13.37
N VAL A 53 3.95 10.45 14.25
CA VAL A 53 3.73 9.04 14.61
C VAL A 53 2.29 8.67 14.26
N ASP A 54 2.14 7.59 13.51
CA ASP A 54 0.89 7.02 13.02
C ASP A 54 0.59 5.70 13.75
N PRO A 55 -0.08 5.74 14.91
CA PRO A 55 -0.32 4.57 15.76
C PRO A 55 -1.61 3.86 15.35
N GLN A 56 -1.69 3.24 14.17
CA GLN A 56 -3.02 3.03 13.57
C GLN A 56 -3.22 1.75 12.75
N LEU A 57 -2.76 0.60 13.24
CA LEU A 57 -3.20 -0.67 12.65
C LEU A 57 -4.73 -0.86 12.80
N ALA A 58 -5.29 -0.57 13.98
CA ALA A 58 -6.72 -0.73 14.27
C ALA A 58 -7.59 0.14 13.34
N LEU A 59 -7.29 1.43 13.28
CA LEU A 59 -8.06 2.36 12.46
C LEU A 59 -7.88 2.09 10.97
N THR A 60 -6.68 1.75 10.52
CA THR A 60 -6.45 1.40 9.10
C THR A 60 -7.38 0.27 8.67
N VAL A 61 -7.59 -0.73 9.52
CA VAL A 61 -8.55 -1.81 9.31
C VAL A 61 -10.00 -1.28 9.33
N LEU A 62 -10.35 -0.42 10.29
CA LEU A 62 -11.69 0.16 10.41
C LEU A 62 -12.12 1.02 9.22
N ASN A 63 -11.21 1.84 8.68
CA ASN A 63 -11.49 2.72 7.53
C ASN A 63 -11.70 1.96 6.22
N ALA A 64 -11.22 0.71 6.11
CA ALA A 64 -11.38 -0.13 4.93
C ALA A 64 -12.74 -0.85 4.87
N ILE A 65 -13.42 -1.02 6.02
CA ILE A 65 -14.66 -1.80 6.11
C ILE A 65 -15.84 -1.14 5.35
N PRO A 66 -16.09 0.18 5.40
CA PRO A 66 -17.20 0.78 4.65
C PRO A 66 -17.17 0.49 3.15
N PHE A 67 -15.97 0.41 2.54
CA PHE A 67 -15.81 0.06 1.13
C PHE A 67 -16.31 -1.37 0.82
N LEU A 68 -16.04 -2.33 1.71
CA LEU A 68 -16.49 -3.72 1.55
C LEU A 68 -18.02 -3.84 1.58
N VAL A 69 -18.69 -3.01 2.38
CA VAL A 69 -20.14 -3.03 2.57
C VAL A 69 -20.90 -2.38 1.41
N HIS A 70 -20.32 -1.41 0.70
CA HIS A 70 -21.04 -0.55 -0.27
C HIS A 70 -20.58 -0.68 -1.73
N TYR A 71 -19.91 -1.78 -2.07
CA TYR A 71 -19.49 -1.99 -3.46
C TYR A 71 -20.71 -2.15 -4.40
N PRO A 72 -20.81 -1.46 -5.55
CA PRO A 72 -22.09 -1.18 -6.24
C PRO A 72 -22.69 -2.34 -7.05
N TYR A 73 -22.04 -3.49 -7.11
CA TYR A 73 -22.45 -4.61 -7.96
C TYR A 73 -23.03 -5.77 -7.11
N GLU A 74 -23.89 -6.59 -7.73
CA GLU A 74 -24.66 -7.67 -7.08
C GLU A 74 -24.21 -9.09 -7.45
N CYS A 75 -22.93 -9.28 -7.79
CA CYS A 75 -22.40 -10.63 -8.02
C CYS A 75 -22.28 -11.42 -6.70
N VAL A 76 -22.20 -12.75 -6.77
CA VAL A 76 -22.15 -13.61 -5.57
C VAL A 76 -20.96 -13.30 -4.67
N GLU A 77 -19.79 -12.99 -5.26
CA GLU A 77 -18.60 -12.56 -4.52
C GLU A 77 -18.84 -11.27 -3.74
N GLN A 78 -19.57 -10.32 -4.33
CA GLN A 78 -19.89 -9.06 -3.68
C GLN A 78 -20.96 -9.22 -2.60
N THR A 79 -22.00 -10.02 -2.85
CA THR A 79 -22.99 -10.35 -1.79
C THR A 79 -22.30 -10.93 -0.57
N LEU A 80 -21.34 -11.84 -0.76
CA LEU A 80 -20.51 -12.39 0.31
C LEU A 80 -19.64 -11.30 0.98
N ASN A 81 -18.96 -10.47 0.20
CA ASN A 81 -18.05 -9.44 0.71
C ASN A 81 -18.73 -8.23 1.34
N ARG A 82 -20.04 -8.03 1.12
CA ARG A 82 -20.84 -7.09 1.91
C ARG A 82 -21.14 -7.63 3.31
N TYR A 83 -21.45 -8.94 3.39
CA TYR A 83 -21.88 -9.57 4.63
C TYR A 83 -20.73 -10.01 5.54
N VAL A 84 -19.75 -10.77 5.04
CA VAL A 84 -18.73 -11.41 5.86
C VAL A 84 -17.93 -10.39 6.69
N PRO A 85 -17.43 -9.28 6.10
CA PRO A 85 -16.76 -8.22 6.86
C PRO A 85 -17.68 -7.57 7.89
N LEU A 86 -18.92 -7.22 7.53
CA LEU A 86 -19.86 -6.57 8.43
C LEU A 86 -20.22 -7.43 9.65
N ALA A 87 -20.45 -8.72 9.42
CA ALA A 87 -20.81 -9.66 10.47
C ALA A 87 -19.62 -9.97 11.40
N ILE A 88 -18.42 -10.07 10.84
CA ILE A 88 -17.18 -10.21 11.62
C ILE A 88 -16.94 -8.98 12.47
N VAL A 89 -17.15 -7.79 11.91
CA VAL A 89 -16.99 -6.50 12.61
C VAL A 89 -17.98 -6.35 13.76
N ASN A 90 -19.26 -6.65 13.56
CA ASN A 90 -20.24 -6.66 14.66
C ASN A 90 -19.87 -7.68 15.75
N ALA A 91 -19.46 -8.90 15.36
CA ALA A 91 -19.03 -9.90 16.32
C ALA A 91 -17.78 -9.48 17.11
N LEU A 92 -16.84 -8.78 16.47
CA LEU A 92 -15.67 -8.20 17.12
C LEU A 92 -16.05 -7.11 18.10
N TYR A 93 -16.93 -6.18 17.75
CA TYR A 93 -17.37 -5.13 18.66
C TYR A 93 -18.08 -5.70 19.89
N LYS A 94 -18.91 -6.73 19.73
CA LYS A 94 -19.52 -7.45 20.86
C LYS A 94 -18.47 -8.09 21.77
N LYS A 95 -17.37 -8.56 21.20
CA LYS A 95 -16.28 -9.24 21.93
C LYS A 95 -15.27 -8.28 22.54
N TYR A 96 -15.08 -7.10 21.95
CA TYR A 96 -14.10 -6.08 22.33
C TYR A 96 -14.80 -4.73 22.57
N PRO A 97 -15.41 -4.50 23.75
CA PRO A 97 -16.18 -3.28 24.04
C PRO A 97 -15.39 -1.99 23.89
N ASN A 98 -14.07 -2.04 24.15
CA ASN A 98 -13.16 -0.91 23.97
C ASN A 98 -13.11 -0.49 22.48
N MET A 99 -12.97 -1.46 21.56
CA MET A 99 -13.01 -1.16 20.13
C MET A 99 -14.34 -0.50 19.72
N ALA A 100 -15.47 -0.94 20.26
CA ALA A 100 -16.78 -0.34 20.00
C ALA A 100 -16.84 1.14 20.46
N LYS A 101 -16.27 1.46 21.63
CA LYS A 101 -16.15 2.83 22.12
C LYS A 101 -15.25 3.70 21.24
N ALA A 102 -14.16 3.14 20.72
CA ALA A 102 -13.25 3.82 19.80
C ALA A 102 -13.97 4.25 18.52
N VAL A 103 -14.76 3.34 17.95
CA VAL A 103 -15.46 3.57 16.68
C VAL A 103 -16.60 4.58 16.83
N ALA A 104 -17.26 4.62 18.00
CA ALA A 104 -18.26 5.65 18.29
C ALA A 104 -17.69 7.08 18.25
N LYS A 105 -16.36 7.25 18.43
CA LYS A 105 -15.66 8.53 18.32
C LYS A 105 -15.28 8.88 16.88
N VAL A 106 -15.37 7.94 15.93
CA VAL A 106 -15.03 8.17 14.52
C VAL A 106 -16.05 9.13 13.92
N PRO A 107 -15.61 10.28 13.35
CA PRO A 107 -16.53 11.23 12.72
C PRO A 107 -17.31 10.56 11.60
N ARG A 108 -18.63 10.72 11.60
CA ARG A 108 -19.47 10.32 10.46
C ARG A 108 -19.07 11.19 9.24
N ARG A 109 -18.43 10.58 8.25
CA ARG A 109 -17.98 11.26 7.03
C ARG A 109 -19.00 11.11 5.90
N LYS A 110 -19.13 12.15 5.06
CA LYS A 110 -19.93 12.10 3.81
C LYS A 110 -19.14 11.52 2.62
N THR A 111 -17.82 11.44 2.74
CA THR A 111 -16.91 10.96 1.68
C THR A 111 -16.29 9.60 2.06
N LEU A 112 -16.01 8.77 1.06
CA LEU A 112 -15.32 7.47 1.20
C LEU A 112 -13.85 7.62 1.61
N THR A 113 -13.19 8.66 1.10
CA THR A 113 -11.80 8.98 1.44
C THR A 113 -11.74 10.26 2.27
N PRO A 114 -10.77 10.38 3.19
CA PRO A 114 -10.58 11.63 3.93
C PRO A 114 -10.30 12.77 2.95
N ALA A 115 -10.83 13.95 3.28
CA ALA A 115 -10.50 15.16 2.54
C ALA A 115 -9.02 15.53 2.73
N TRP A 116 -8.49 16.30 1.79
CA TRP A 116 -7.17 16.89 1.85
C TRP A 116 -6.94 17.68 3.15
N ASP A 117 -5.95 17.27 3.96
CA ASP A 117 -5.55 17.98 5.19
C ASP A 117 -4.85 19.30 4.86
N LYS A 118 -5.62 20.36 4.61
CA LYS A 118 -5.10 21.68 4.18
C LYS A 118 -4.02 22.24 5.12
N ASP A 119 -4.04 21.83 6.38
CA ASP A 119 -3.16 22.35 7.43
C ASP A 119 -1.89 21.50 7.61
N ASP A 120 -1.64 20.47 6.78
CA ASP A 120 -0.40 19.70 6.85
C ASP A 120 0.80 20.54 6.35
N PRO A 121 1.74 20.93 7.24
CA PRO A 121 2.80 21.86 6.88
C PRO A 121 3.87 21.21 5.98
N LYS A 122 3.90 19.87 5.84
CA LYS A 122 4.88 19.13 5.01
C LYS A 122 4.68 19.34 3.51
N ARG A 123 3.57 19.93 3.10
CA ARG A 123 3.17 20.05 1.70
C ARG A 123 3.99 21.13 1.01
N LEU A 124 4.73 20.74 -0.02
CA LEU A 124 5.48 21.69 -0.84
C LEU A 124 4.61 22.37 -1.91
N THR A 125 3.48 21.76 -2.25
CA THR A 125 2.59 22.19 -3.35
C THR A 125 1.30 22.76 -2.77
N ALA A 126 0.93 23.96 -3.22
CA ALA A 126 -0.41 24.49 -2.97
C ALA A 126 -1.41 23.68 -3.81
N LEU A 127 -2.55 23.29 -3.22
CA LEU A 127 -3.53 22.42 -3.88
C LEU A 127 -3.98 22.93 -5.27
N VAL A 128 -3.96 24.26 -5.47
CA VAL A 128 -4.31 24.94 -6.74
C VAL A 128 -3.31 24.68 -7.88
N GLU A 129 -2.08 24.26 -7.56
CA GLU A 129 -1.05 23.96 -8.56
C GLU A 129 -1.20 22.55 -9.15
N THR A 130 -2.31 21.85 -8.84
CA THR A 130 -2.51 20.45 -9.24
C THR A 130 -3.85 20.22 -9.92
N PRO A 131 -3.94 19.24 -10.85
CA PRO A 131 -5.19 18.95 -11.56
C PRO A 131 -6.23 18.21 -10.69
N TRP A 132 -5.93 17.94 -9.41
CA TRP A 132 -6.73 17.04 -8.55
C TRP A 132 -7.61 17.77 -7.52
N LEU A 133 -7.86 19.06 -7.68
CA LEU A 133 -8.67 19.89 -6.77
C LEU A 133 -10.07 19.30 -6.46
N VAL A 134 -10.67 18.56 -7.40
CA VAL A 134 -11.96 17.88 -7.17
C VAL A 134 -11.76 16.63 -6.29
N ARG A 135 -10.78 15.77 -6.62
CA ARG A 135 -10.50 14.53 -5.87
C ARG A 135 -9.99 14.81 -4.46
N SER A 136 -9.35 15.96 -4.24
CA SER A 136 -8.86 16.39 -2.93
C SER A 136 -9.96 16.72 -1.92
N LYS A 137 -11.21 16.90 -2.35
CA LYS A 137 -12.34 17.09 -1.44
C LYS A 137 -12.83 15.79 -0.77
N GLY A 138 -12.24 14.65 -1.15
CA GLY A 138 -12.74 13.32 -0.81
C GLY A 138 -13.75 12.85 -1.86
N ILE A 139 -13.83 11.54 -2.07
CA ILE A 139 -14.79 10.93 -3.00
C ILE A 139 -16.13 10.87 -2.28
N GLU A 140 -17.12 11.66 -2.70
CA GLU A 140 -18.49 11.54 -2.20
C GLU A 140 -19.08 10.20 -2.60
N SER A 141 -19.74 9.53 -1.65
CA SER A 141 -20.52 8.33 -1.93
C SER A 141 -21.99 8.71 -2.01
N HIS A 142 -22.69 8.18 -3.00
CA HIS A 142 -24.15 8.22 -3.04
C HIS A 142 -24.77 7.26 -2.00
N TRP A 143 -23.95 6.40 -1.38
CA TRP A 143 -24.37 5.39 -0.43
C TRP A 143 -24.14 5.85 1.01
N PRO A 144 -25.11 5.66 1.92
CA PRO A 144 -24.92 5.96 3.33
C PRO A 144 -23.81 5.07 3.90
N VAL A 145 -22.82 5.68 4.56
CA VAL A 145 -21.87 4.92 5.38
C VAL A 145 -22.69 4.14 6.40
N VAL A 146 -22.70 2.81 6.29
CA VAL A 146 -23.44 1.95 7.22
C VAL A 146 -22.86 2.19 8.60
N ASP A 147 -23.73 2.40 9.58
CA ASP A 147 -23.30 2.40 10.98
C ASP A 147 -22.89 0.97 11.32
N LEU A 148 -21.60 0.66 11.13
CA LEU A 148 -21.01 -0.67 11.31
C LEU A 148 -21.14 -1.17 12.76
N LEU A 149 -21.55 -0.28 13.67
CA LEU A 149 -21.81 -0.56 15.08
C LEU A 149 -23.30 -0.80 15.38
N ASP A 150 -24.21 -0.45 14.48
CA ASP A 150 -25.65 -0.63 14.71
C ASP A 150 -26.02 -2.12 14.50
N PRO A 151 -26.33 -2.85 15.58
CA PRO A 151 -26.64 -4.27 15.47
C PRO A 151 -27.88 -4.54 14.62
N VAL A 152 -28.85 -3.61 14.57
CA VAL A 152 -30.09 -3.76 13.79
C VAL A 152 -29.77 -3.67 12.30
N ILE A 153 -28.95 -2.69 11.90
CA ILE A 153 -28.52 -2.56 10.50
C ILE A 153 -27.72 -3.79 10.10
N VAL A 154 -26.74 -4.21 10.91
CA VAL A 154 -25.91 -5.39 10.60
C VAL A 154 -26.75 -6.65 10.49
N ASP A 155 -27.68 -6.89 11.41
CA ASP A 155 -28.53 -8.08 11.37
C ASP A 155 -29.46 -8.09 10.15
N ARG A 156 -29.94 -6.93 9.71
CA ARG A 156 -30.71 -6.78 8.47
C ARG A 156 -29.86 -7.07 7.23
N GLU A 157 -28.69 -6.47 7.10
CA GLU A 157 -27.78 -6.70 5.96
C GLU A 157 -27.33 -8.17 5.90
N LYS A 158 -27.11 -8.80 7.06
CA LYS A 158 -26.86 -10.25 7.17
C LYS A 158 -28.03 -11.07 6.62
N ALA A 159 -29.26 -10.78 7.04
CA ALA A 159 -30.44 -11.51 6.61
C ALA A 159 -30.66 -11.36 5.09
N ASP A 160 -30.48 -10.15 4.55
CA ASP A 160 -30.59 -9.88 3.11
C ASP A 160 -29.53 -10.65 2.30
N ALA A 161 -28.26 -10.61 2.73
CA ALA A 161 -27.19 -11.33 2.05
C ALA A 161 -27.42 -12.85 2.04
N PHE A 162 -27.89 -13.43 3.16
CA PHE A 162 -28.21 -14.85 3.19
C PHE A 162 -29.41 -15.22 2.34
N ALA A 163 -30.46 -14.41 2.35
CA ALA A 163 -31.62 -14.63 1.47
C ALA A 163 -31.19 -14.60 0.00
N LYS A 164 -30.34 -13.65 -0.39
CA LYS A 164 -29.77 -13.57 -1.74
C LYS A 164 -28.90 -14.77 -2.08
N LEU A 165 -27.99 -15.18 -1.20
CA LEU A 165 -27.17 -16.37 -1.40
C LEU A 165 -28.04 -17.64 -1.56
N GLN A 166 -29.08 -17.79 -0.75
CA GLN A 166 -30.03 -18.91 -0.89
C GLN A 166 -30.77 -18.88 -2.23
N GLN A 167 -31.20 -17.70 -2.69
CA GLN A 167 -31.91 -17.55 -3.96
C GLN A 167 -31.05 -17.86 -5.19
N VAL A 168 -29.74 -17.60 -5.13
CA VAL A 168 -28.82 -17.77 -6.27
C VAL A 168 -28.10 -19.12 -6.26
N GLN A 169 -28.20 -19.92 -5.19
CA GLN A 169 -27.67 -21.28 -5.17
C GLN A 169 -28.45 -22.15 -6.15
N LEU A 170 -27.74 -22.83 -7.05
CA LEU A 170 -28.32 -23.63 -8.11
C LEU A 170 -28.72 -25.02 -7.60
N GLY A 171 -29.53 -25.74 -8.38
CA GLY A 171 -30.06 -27.06 -7.99
C GLY A 171 -29.00 -28.15 -7.83
N ASP A 172 -27.80 -27.98 -8.39
CA ASP A 172 -26.63 -28.84 -8.17
C ASP A 172 -25.87 -28.50 -6.88
N GLY A 173 -26.26 -27.43 -6.18
CA GLY A 173 -25.64 -26.89 -4.97
C GLY A 173 -24.55 -25.85 -5.23
N GLY A 174 -24.16 -25.64 -6.48
CA GLY A 174 -23.13 -24.67 -6.88
C GLY A 174 -23.64 -23.23 -6.87
N PHE A 175 -22.70 -22.30 -6.90
CA PHE A 175 -22.96 -20.87 -7.04
C PHE A 175 -22.44 -20.36 -8.38
N PRO A 176 -23.22 -19.55 -9.11
CA PRO A 176 -22.74 -18.88 -10.30
C PRO A 176 -21.99 -17.59 -9.92
N TRP A 177 -21.22 -17.03 -10.87
CA TRP A 177 -20.60 -15.71 -10.65
C TRP A 177 -21.66 -14.60 -10.54
N PHE A 178 -22.64 -14.61 -11.44
CA PHE A 178 -23.82 -13.73 -11.43
C PHE A 178 -25.10 -14.56 -11.47
N PRO A 179 -26.21 -14.05 -10.89
CA PRO A 179 -27.52 -14.68 -11.01
C PRO A 179 -27.88 -15.01 -12.47
N GLY A 180 -28.42 -16.21 -12.71
CA GLY A 180 -28.74 -16.72 -14.05
C GLY A 180 -27.55 -17.35 -14.81
N GLY A 181 -26.34 -17.32 -14.23
CA GLY A 181 -25.17 -18.03 -14.76
C GLY A 181 -25.14 -19.52 -14.41
N ARG A 182 -24.08 -20.20 -14.86
CA ARG A 182 -23.77 -21.59 -14.49
C ARG A 182 -22.98 -21.65 -13.18
N SER A 183 -23.05 -22.79 -12.49
CA SER A 183 -22.21 -23.08 -11.32
C SER A 183 -20.72 -22.90 -11.64
N ASP A 184 -20.01 -22.25 -10.73
CA ASP A 184 -18.58 -22.01 -10.82
C ASP A 184 -17.87 -22.59 -9.58
N PRO A 185 -16.85 -23.46 -9.76
CA PRO A 185 -16.18 -24.12 -8.65
C PRO A 185 -15.42 -23.13 -7.75
N TYR A 186 -14.80 -22.11 -8.33
CA TYR A 186 -14.06 -21.12 -7.56
C TYR A 186 -15.02 -20.23 -6.75
N ILE A 187 -16.12 -19.73 -7.35
CA ILE A 187 -17.12 -18.93 -6.64
C ILE A 187 -17.78 -19.76 -5.52
N THR A 188 -18.08 -21.03 -5.76
CA THR A 188 -18.65 -21.92 -4.74
C THR A 188 -17.68 -22.10 -3.56
N LEU A 189 -16.40 -22.33 -3.84
CA LEU A 189 -15.35 -22.41 -2.80
C LEU A 189 -15.17 -21.09 -2.06
N LEU A 190 -15.29 -19.95 -2.75
CA LEU A 190 -15.22 -18.62 -2.15
C LEU A 190 -16.35 -18.40 -1.13
N VAL A 191 -17.58 -18.78 -1.48
CA VAL A 191 -18.73 -18.75 -0.55
C VAL A 191 -18.44 -19.63 0.67
N LEU A 192 -18.02 -20.88 0.47
CA LEU A 192 -17.68 -21.78 1.57
C LEU A 192 -16.56 -21.24 2.47
N ALA A 193 -15.52 -20.64 1.89
CA ALA A 193 -14.44 -20.01 2.63
C ALA A 193 -14.93 -18.82 3.46
N GLY A 194 -15.76 -17.95 2.89
CA GLY A 194 -16.34 -16.81 3.59
C GLY A 194 -17.25 -17.23 4.76
N LEU A 195 -18.05 -18.28 4.58
CA LEU A 195 -18.89 -18.83 5.65
C LEU A 195 -18.07 -19.51 6.76
N ALA A 196 -16.98 -20.21 6.39
CA ALA A 196 -16.03 -20.75 7.35
C ALA A 196 -15.36 -19.63 8.16
N GLU A 197 -14.99 -18.52 7.51
CA GLU A 197 -14.42 -17.34 8.16
C GLU A 197 -15.44 -16.69 9.10
N ALA A 198 -16.66 -16.42 8.64
CA ALA A 198 -17.73 -15.83 9.43
C ALA A 198 -18.03 -16.64 10.71
N GLN A 199 -18.03 -17.97 10.61
CA GLN A 199 -18.21 -18.85 11.77
C GLN A 199 -17.08 -18.76 12.81
N ARG A 200 -15.83 -18.45 12.41
CA ARG A 200 -14.72 -18.23 13.37
C ARG A 200 -14.97 -17.06 14.29
N TYR A 201 -15.75 -16.09 13.83
CA TYR A 201 -16.20 -14.94 14.60
C TYR A 201 -17.59 -15.16 15.22
N GLY A 202 -18.14 -16.37 15.17
CA GLY A 202 -19.40 -16.72 15.81
C GLY A 202 -20.64 -16.35 15.00
N VAL A 203 -20.50 -16.03 13.72
CA VAL A 203 -21.63 -15.79 12.84
C VAL A 203 -22.13 -17.11 12.28
N GLU A 204 -23.41 -17.41 12.46
CA GLU A 204 -24.01 -18.66 11.98
C GLU A 204 -24.32 -18.58 10.49
N ALA A 205 -24.03 -19.68 9.79
CA ALA A 205 -24.36 -19.87 8.38
C ALA A 205 -25.48 -20.93 8.26
N PRO A 206 -26.42 -20.79 7.30
CA PRO A 206 -27.46 -21.79 7.07
C PRO A 206 -26.84 -23.16 6.76
N PRO A 207 -27.10 -24.22 7.56
CA PRO A 207 -26.48 -25.53 7.37
C PRO A 207 -26.75 -26.15 6.00
N GLU A 208 -27.99 -26.01 5.50
CA GLU A 208 -28.41 -26.56 4.22
C GLU A 208 -27.65 -25.97 3.03
N LEU A 209 -27.40 -24.64 3.07
CA LEU A 209 -26.64 -23.94 2.05
C LEU A 209 -25.21 -24.51 1.95
N VAL A 210 -24.58 -24.73 3.10
CA VAL A 210 -23.21 -25.29 3.20
C VAL A 210 -23.18 -26.76 2.77
N GLU A 211 -24.15 -27.57 3.20
CA GLU A 211 -24.33 -28.96 2.78
C GLU A 211 -24.43 -29.10 1.26
N ASN A 212 -25.30 -28.29 0.63
CA ASN A 212 -25.50 -28.29 -0.83
C ASN A 212 -24.23 -27.90 -1.59
N ALA A 213 -23.57 -26.83 -1.16
CA ALA A 213 -22.32 -26.38 -1.77
C ALA A 213 -21.19 -27.40 -1.64
N LEU A 214 -21.10 -28.11 -0.52
CA LEU A 214 -20.09 -29.17 -0.35
C LEU A 214 -20.39 -30.39 -1.20
N ARG A 215 -21.66 -30.74 -1.44
CA ARG A 215 -22.04 -31.80 -2.39
C ARG A 215 -21.58 -31.46 -3.81
N TYR A 216 -21.83 -30.23 -4.25
CA TYR A 216 -21.32 -29.72 -5.53
C TYR A 216 -19.80 -29.85 -5.61
N VAL A 217 -19.06 -29.29 -4.63
CA VAL A 217 -17.59 -29.32 -4.59
C VAL A 217 -17.04 -30.74 -4.65
N MET A 218 -17.59 -31.68 -3.88
CA MET A 218 -17.14 -33.07 -3.92
C MET A 218 -17.37 -33.74 -5.29
N SER A 219 -18.38 -33.31 -6.03
CA SER A 219 -18.67 -33.83 -7.38
C SER A 219 -17.87 -33.15 -8.49
N GLU A 220 -17.58 -31.85 -8.34
CA GLU A 220 -17.02 -31.03 -9.41
C GLU A 220 -15.49 -31.07 -9.40
N ILE A 221 -14.85 -30.93 -8.23
CA ILE A 221 -13.40 -30.85 -8.10
C ILE A 221 -12.65 -32.03 -8.75
N PRO A 222 -13.13 -33.29 -8.73
CA PRO A 222 -12.48 -34.38 -9.45
C PRO A 222 -12.35 -34.18 -10.98
N ARG A 223 -13.18 -33.34 -11.61
CA ARG A 223 -13.11 -33.01 -13.05
C ARG A 223 -11.93 -32.08 -13.39
N HIS A 224 -11.34 -31.48 -12.37
CA HIS A 224 -10.22 -30.53 -12.44
C HIS A 224 -8.87 -31.15 -12.05
N LEU A 225 -8.77 -32.48 -11.96
CA LEU A 225 -7.52 -33.19 -11.70
C LEU A 225 -6.62 -33.19 -12.96
N LYS A 226 -6.06 -32.03 -13.27
CA LYS A 226 -5.20 -31.80 -14.42
C LYS A 226 -3.97 -30.97 -14.01
N PRO A 227 -2.84 -31.08 -14.73
CA PRO A 227 -1.56 -30.51 -14.31
C PRO A 227 -1.38 -29.02 -14.65
N GLU A 228 -2.40 -28.31 -15.14
CA GLU A 228 -2.30 -26.88 -15.43
C GLU A 228 -2.35 -26.03 -14.14
N GLU A 229 -1.61 -24.91 -14.13
CA GLU A 229 -1.46 -24.02 -12.96
C GLU A 229 -2.81 -23.61 -12.35
N GLY A 230 -3.76 -23.13 -13.15
CA GLY A 230 -5.08 -22.72 -12.64
C GLY A 230 -5.89 -23.87 -12.03
N GLU A 231 -5.74 -25.09 -12.55
CA GLU A 231 -6.42 -26.29 -12.03
C GLU A 231 -5.78 -26.76 -10.72
N VAL A 232 -4.43 -26.78 -10.67
CA VAL A 232 -3.67 -27.06 -9.45
C VAL A 232 -3.99 -26.03 -8.35
N SER A 233 -4.06 -24.75 -8.68
CA SER A 233 -4.48 -23.71 -7.73
C SER A 233 -5.90 -23.93 -7.21
N LEU A 234 -6.83 -24.34 -8.07
CA LEU A 234 -8.21 -24.67 -7.67
C LEU A 234 -8.24 -25.86 -6.70
N LEU A 235 -7.48 -26.92 -6.96
CA LEU A 235 -7.37 -28.10 -6.09
C LEU A 235 -6.79 -27.75 -4.72
N LEU A 236 -5.74 -26.93 -4.69
CA LEU A 236 -5.10 -26.47 -3.45
C LEU A 236 -6.05 -25.58 -2.64
N TYR A 237 -6.74 -24.65 -3.30
CA TYR A 237 -7.76 -23.83 -2.66
C TYR A 237 -8.92 -24.68 -2.12
N ALA A 238 -9.43 -25.65 -2.90
CA ALA A 238 -10.46 -26.57 -2.46
C ALA A 238 -10.06 -27.35 -1.21
N SER A 239 -8.83 -27.89 -1.20
CA SER A 239 -8.25 -28.62 -0.07
C SER A 239 -8.15 -27.76 1.18
N TYR A 240 -7.73 -26.51 1.02
CA TYR A 240 -7.72 -25.52 2.11
C TYR A 240 -9.14 -25.24 2.64
N VAL A 241 -10.10 -24.98 1.76
CA VAL A 241 -11.47 -24.60 2.14
C VAL A 241 -12.16 -25.74 2.89
N VAL A 242 -12.15 -26.96 2.37
CA VAL A 242 -12.86 -28.09 3.01
C VAL A 242 -12.26 -28.48 4.36
N THR A 243 -10.99 -28.13 4.61
CA THR A 243 -10.34 -28.33 5.92
C THR A 243 -10.51 -27.14 6.86
N SER A 244 -11.08 -26.02 6.41
CA SER A 244 -11.11 -24.74 7.15
C SER A 244 -12.26 -24.57 8.15
N PHE A 245 -13.26 -25.44 8.10
CA PHE A 245 -14.50 -25.28 8.86
C PHE A 245 -14.29 -25.36 10.38
N PRO A 246 -14.81 -24.37 11.15
CA PRO A 246 -14.88 -24.45 12.61
C PRO A 246 -15.86 -25.53 13.09
N ALA A 247 -15.91 -25.79 14.41
CA ALA A 247 -16.56 -26.97 14.99
C ALA A 247 -18.01 -27.22 14.52
N LYS A 248 -18.84 -26.16 14.43
CA LYS A 248 -20.26 -26.28 14.02
C LYS A 248 -20.41 -26.68 12.54
N LEU A 249 -19.74 -26.01 11.60
CA LEU A 249 -19.76 -26.40 10.19
C LEU A 249 -19.03 -27.72 9.96
N LYS A 250 -17.97 -28.01 10.73
CA LYS A 250 -17.21 -29.26 10.64
C LYS A 250 -18.05 -30.49 11.00
N ALA A 251 -19.07 -30.33 11.83
CA ALA A 251 -19.98 -31.41 12.23
C ALA A 251 -21.01 -31.77 11.14
N LEU A 252 -21.11 -30.99 10.06
CA LEU A 252 -22.00 -31.28 8.95
C LEU A 252 -21.56 -32.56 8.21
N PRO A 253 -22.48 -33.51 7.90
CA PRO A 253 -22.18 -34.72 7.13
C PRO A 253 -21.32 -34.49 5.89
N SER A 254 -21.66 -33.50 5.04
CA SER A 254 -20.87 -33.24 3.83
C SER A 254 -19.51 -32.64 4.14
N ALA A 255 -19.35 -31.88 5.23
CA ALA A 255 -18.04 -31.35 5.65
C ALA A 255 -17.11 -32.48 6.12
N MET A 256 -17.61 -33.40 6.95
CA MET A 256 -16.86 -34.58 7.38
C MET A 256 -16.45 -35.47 6.20
N ARG A 257 -17.29 -35.56 5.16
CA ARG A 257 -16.97 -36.30 3.94
C ARG A 257 -15.96 -35.55 3.07
N ALA A 258 -16.13 -34.24 2.88
CA ALA A 258 -15.27 -33.40 2.05
C ALA A 258 -13.81 -33.40 2.51
N VAL A 259 -13.57 -33.35 3.83
CA VAL A 259 -12.21 -33.43 4.42
C VAL A 259 -11.45 -34.69 3.98
N LYS A 260 -12.14 -35.81 3.73
CA LYS A 260 -11.50 -37.06 3.27
C LYS A 260 -10.93 -36.96 1.87
N PHE A 261 -11.46 -36.06 1.02
CA PHE A 261 -10.95 -35.81 -0.33
C PHE A 261 -9.74 -34.87 -0.36
N ALA A 262 -9.61 -33.98 0.64
CA ALA A 262 -8.55 -32.97 0.69
C ALA A 262 -7.15 -33.58 0.51
N LYS A 263 -6.88 -34.72 1.17
CA LYS A 263 -5.58 -35.40 1.04
C LYS A 263 -5.31 -35.86 -0.39
N ALA A 264 -6.31 -36.41 -1.08
CA ALA A 264 -6.14 -36.88 -2.45
C ALA A 264 -5.86 -35.72 -3.42
N TRP A 265 -6.54 -34.58 -3.25
CA TRP A 265 -6.31 -33.37 -4.04
C TRP A 265 -4.92 -32.78 -3.77
N LEU A 266 -4.50 -32.72 -2.51
CA LEU A 266 -3.14 -32.29 -2.12
C LEU A 266 -2.05 -33.21 -2.66
N ASP A 267 -2.27 -34.54 -2.63
CA ASP A 267 -1.31 -35.51 -3.15
C ASP A 267 -1.23 -35.46 -4.69
N PHE A 268 -2.34 -35.16 -5.39
CA PHE A 268 -2.30 -34.91 -6.83
C PHE A 268 -1.53 -33.62 -7.14
N ALA A 269 -1.90 -32.50 -6.51
CA ALA A 269 -1.22 -31.23 -6.69
C ALA A 269 0.28 -31.35 -6.39
N GLY A 270 0.66 -32.11 -5.36
CA GLY A 270 2.05 -32.37 -4.99
C GLY A 270 2.89 -33.08 -6.05
N LYS A 271 2.27 -33.86 -6.95
CA LYS A 271 2.96 -34.47 -8.11
C LYS A 271 3.23 -33.47 -9.24
N HIS A 272 2.55 -32.33 -9.22
CA HIS A 272 2.64 -31.25 -10.19
C HIS A 272 3.12 -29.96 -9.50
N SER A 273 4.20 -30.11 -8.73
CA SER A 273 4.77 -29.03 -7.92
C SER A 273 5.23 -27.81 -8.69
N ASP A 274 5.55 -27.98 -9.97
CA ASP A 274 5.93 -26.96 -10.95
C ASP A 274 4.77 -26.04 -11.34
N ALA A 275 3.54 -26.54 -11.25
CA ALA A 275 2.31 -25.79 -11.49
C ALA A 275 1.77 -25.11 -10.21
N MET A 276 2.48 -25.18 -9.09
CA MET A 276 2.06 -24.52 -7.85
C MET A 276 2.54 -23.07 -7.75
N THR A 277 1.58 -22.17 -7.60
CA THR A 277 1.84 -20.77 -7.25
C THR A 277 2.28 -20.62 -5.79
N GLN A 278 2.83 -19.45 -5.43
CA GLN A 278 3.20 -19.16 -4.05
C GLN A 278 2.01 -19.30 -3.08
N LEU A 279 0.86 -18.74 -3.47
CA LEU A 279 -0.38 -18.84 -2.70
C LEU A 279 -0.87 -20.29 -2.61
N GLY A 280 -0.74 -21.06 -3.69
CA GLY A 280 -1.07 -22.49 -3.69
C GLY A 280 -0.27 -23.29 -2.66
N LYS A 281 1.04 -23.07 -2.56
CA LYS A 281 1.89 -23.72 -1.55
C LYS A 281 1.45 -23.35 -0.12
N ALA A 282 1.06 -22.10 0.10
CA ALA A 282 0.52 -21.66 1.38
C ALA A 282 -0.79 -22.39 1.74
N TYR A 283 -1.71 -22.52 0.76
CA TYR A 283 -2.93 -23.33 0.93
C TYR A 283 -2.60 -24.78 1.30
N ALA A 284 -1.62 -25.38 0.61
CA ALA A 284 -1.16 -26.74 0.92
C ALA A 284 -0.64 -26.85 2.36
N ALA A 285 0.24 -25.93 2.78
CA ALA A 285 0.82 -25.90 4.13
C ALA A 285 -0.28 -25.90 5.20
N GLN A 286 -1.24 -24.98 5.09
CA GLN A 286 -2.30 -24.86 6.07
C GLN A 286 -3.29 -26.05 6.03
N ALA A 287 -3.57 -26.61 4.85
CA ALA A 287 -4.42 -27.79 4.73
C ALA A 287 -3.76 -29.04 5.36
N TYR A 288 -2.48 -29.30 5.08
CA TYR A 288 -1.73 -30.40 5.71
C TYR A 288 -1.65 -30.23 7.23
N PHE A 289 -1.44 -29.00 7.71
CA PHE A 289 -1.42 -28.71 9.16
C PHE A 289 -2.75 -29.11 9.82
N ARG A 290 -3.87 -28.78 9.20
CA ARG A 290 -5.22 -29.10 9.71
C ARG A 290 -5.58 -30.58 9.59
N LEU A 291 -4.98 -31.29 8.63
CA LEU A 291 -5.08 -32.75 8.51
C LEU A 291 -4.16 -33.49 9.51
N GLY A 292 -3.29 -32.77 10.23
CA GLY A 292 -2.37 -33.32 11.22
C GLY A 292 -1.01 -33.75 10.67
N ASP A 293 -0.76 -33.60 9.36
CA ASP A 293 0.54 -33.88 8.73
C ASP A 293 1.47 -32.67 8.86
N LYS A 294 1.99 -32.47 10.08
CA LYS A 294 2.84 -31.32 10.41
C LYS A 294 4.12 -31.28 9.58
N LYS A 295 4.68 -32.45 9.20
CA LYS A 295 5.92 -32.50 8.43
C LYS A 295 5.71 -31.96 7.01
N LYS A 296 4.68 -32.43 6.31
CA LYS A 296 4.34 -31.87 4.99
C LYS A 296 3.91 -30.41 5.11
N ALA A 297 3.20 -30.04 6.16
CA ALA A 297 2.80 -28.65 6.38
C ALA A 297 4.04 -27.73 6.42
N GLU A 298 5.05 -28.05 7.23
CA GLU A 298 6.28 -27.27 7.32
C GLU A 298 7.05 -27.24 5.99
N ASP A 299 7.16 -28.37 5.28
CA ASP A 299 7.80 -28.43 3.95
C ASP A 299 7.15 -27.48 2.93
N TYR A 300 5.81 -27.50 2.85
CA TYR A 300 5.09 -26.57 1.99
C TYR A 300 5.17 -25.12 2.46
N LEU A 301 5.25 -24.88 3.78
CA LEU A 301 5.46 -23.53 4.31
C LEU A 301 6.84 -23.00 3.93
N ASP A 302 7.91 -23.80 4.03
CA ASP A 302 9.25 -23.41 3.60
C ASP A 302 9.25 -23.05 2.11
N ARG A 303 8.64 -23.89 1.27
CA ARG A 303 8.50 -23.62 -0.18
C ARG A 303 7.63 -22.41 -0.49
N ALA A 304 6.66 -22.08 0.38
CA ALA A 304 5.84 -20.87 0.30
C ALA A 304 6.53 -19.64 0.91
N MET A 305 7.67 -19.82 1.59
CA MET A 305 8.53 -18.75 2.07
C MET A 305 9.70 -18.49 1.12
N ASP A 306 10.02 -19.42 0.21
CA ASP A 306 11.00 -19.21 -0.86
C ASP A 306 10.75 -17.91 -1.62
N GLY A 307 11.84 -17.18 -1.89
CA GLY A 307 11.79 -15.90 -2.61
C GLY A 307 11.30 -14.72 -1.78
N LEU A 308 11.03 -14.89 -0.49
CA LEU A 308 10.74 -13.78 0.43
C LEU A 308 11.94 -12.81 0.45
N ARG A 309 11.67 -11.53 0.23
CA ARG A 309 12.64 -10.45 0.33
C ARG A 309 12.35 -9.66 1.59
N VAL A 310 13.41 -9.36 2.34
CA VAL A 310 13.33 -8.47 3.51
C VAL A 310 14.00 -7.16 3.16
N ASP A 311 13.23 -6.08 3.18
CA ASP A 311 13.69 -4.71 2.98
C ASP A 311 13.41 -3.90 4.27
N PRO A 312 14.39 -3.19 4.85
CA PRO A 312 14.19 -2.44 6.09
C PRO A 312 13.08 -1.38 6.04
N ILE A 313 12.74 -0.90 4.84
CA ILE A 313 11.79 0.18 4.58
C ILE A 313 10.43 -0.38 4.15
N ALA A 314 10.42 -1.34 3.23
CA ALA A 314 9.18 -1.92 2.68
C ALA A 314 8.60 -3.07 3.52
N GLY A 315 9.42 -3.68 4.38
CA GLY A 315 9.07 -4.88 5.15
C GLY A 315 9.47 -6.18 4.43
N ALA A 316 8.73 -7.25 4.70
CA ALA A 316 8.97 -8.57 4.15
C ALA A 316 7.93 -8.85 3.05
N TYR A 317 8.38 -9.22 1.85
CA TYR A 317 7.49 -9.34 0.71
C TYR A 317 7.99 -10.24 -0.42
N TRP A 318 7.06 -10.72 -1.23
CA TRP A 318 7.33 -11.37 -2.52
C TRP A 318 7.12 -10.39 -3.66
N GLN A 319 7.94 -10.50 -4.71
CA GLN A 319 7.67 -9.78 -5.95
C GLN A 319 6.34 -10.29 -6.55
N PRO A 320 5.55 -9.41 -7.20
CA PRO A 320 4.35 -9.85 -7.89
C PRO A 320 4.67 -10.95 -8.91
N GLU A 321 3.94 -12.06 -8.85
CA GLU A 321 4.02 -13.13 -9.84
C GLU A 321 3.55 -12.62 -11.21
N LYS A 322 3.97 -13.30 -12.29
CA LYS A 322 3.44 -13.05 -13.62
C LYS A 322 1.91 -13.23 -13.59
N TYR A 323 1.18 -12.41 -14.33
CA TYR A 323 -0.27 -12.49 -14.39
C TYR A 323 -0.98 -12.26 -13.03
N SER A 324 -0.47 -11.36 -12.19
CA SER A 324 -1.02 -11.02 -10.85
C SER A 324 -2.46 -10.48 -10.80
N TRP A 325 -3.12 -10.36 -11.96
CA TRP A 325 -4.56 -10.12 -12.09
C TRP A 325 -5.40 -11.40 -12.01
N LEU A 326 -4.77 -12.58 -12.13
CA LEU A 326 -5.41 -13.88 -11.91
C LEU A 326 -5.53 -14.13 -10.41
N TRP A 327 -6.67 -14.65 -9.97
CA TRP A 327 -7.02 -14.78 -8.55
C TRP A 327 -6.02 -15.64 -7.75
N TYR A 328 -5.29 -16.55 -8.42
CA TYR A 328 -4.30 -17.44 -7.81
C TYR A 328 -2.85 -16.89 -7.80
N HIS A 329 -2.65 -15.69 -8.36
CA HIS A 329 -1.40 -14.91 -8.32
C HIS A 329 -1.58 -13.56 -7.60
N ASP A 330 -2.68 -13.40 -6.88
CA ASP A 330 -2.97 -12.14 -6.22
C ASP A 330 -1.93 -11.84 -5.14
N THR A 331 -1.11 -10.82 -5.38
CA THR A 331 0.00 -10.50 -4.50
C THR A 331 -0.46 -10.15 -3.09
N LEU A 332 -1.53 -9.38 -2.93
CA LEU A 332 -1.96 -8.97 -1.58
C LEU A 332 -2.59 -10.14 -0.83
N GLU A 333 -3.43 -10.92 -1.50
CA GLU A 333 -4.01 -12.11 -0.87
C GLU A 333 -2.93 -13.11 -0.49
N THR A 334 -1.88 -13.25 -1.30
CA THR A 334 -0.70 -14.05 -0.94
C THR A 334 -0.08 -13.59 0.38
N HIS A 335 0.19 -12.29 0.53
CA HIS A 335 0.78 -11.77 1.78
C HIS A 335 -0.17 -11.89 2.97
N ALA A 336 -1.46 -11.58 2.80
CA ALA A 336 -2.46 -11.72 3.86
C ALA A 336 -2.62 -13.18 4.30
N PHE A 337 -2.68 -14.11 3.34
CA PHE A 337 -2.80 -15.54 3.62
C PHE A 337 -1.52 -16.11 4.25
N MET A 338 -0.34 -15.69 3.77
CA MET A 338 0.95 -16.05 4.36
C MET A 338 1.09 -15.53 5.78
N LEU A 339 0.68 -14.29 6.07
CA LEU A 339 0.66 -13.76 7.43
C LEU A 339 -0.18 -14.64 8.37
N ARG A 340 -1.38 -15.07 7.94
CA ARG A 340 -2.23 -15.98 8.74
C ARG A 340 -1.61 -17.37 8.91
N THR A 341 -1.04 -17.92 7.84
CA THR A 341 -0.42 -19.26 7.84
C THR A 341 0.82 -19.29 8.72
N LEU A 342 1.68 -18.27 8.61
CA LEU A 342 2.89 -18.13 9.40
C LEU A 342 2.55 -17.91 10.88
N GLN A 343 1.53 -17.12 11.21
CA GLN A 343 1.06 -17.00 12.60
C GLN A 343 0.55 -18.31 13.19
N LEU A 344 -0.14 -19.13 12.39
CA LEU A 344 -0.67 -20.41 12.84
C LEU A 344 0.45 -21.42 13.11
N MET A 345 1.47 -21.47 12.24
CA MET A 345 2.48 -22.52 12.25
C MET A 345 3.79 -22.10 12.94
N ARG A 346 4.22 -20.86 12.72
CA ARG A 346 5.45 -20.24 13.26
C ARG A 346 5.15 -18.88 13.91
N PRO A 347 4.38 -18.82 15.02
CA PRO A 347 3.96 -17.55 15.65
C PRO A 347 5.10 -16.65 16.17
N LYS A 348 6.33 -17.17 16.21
CA LYS A 348 7.55 -16.46 16.62
C LYS A 348 8.46 -16.09 15.44
N ASP A 349 8.02 -16.30 14.20
CA ASP A 349 8.81 -15.97 13.02
C ASP A 349 9.09 -14.46 12.96
N GLU A 350 10.34 -14.10 12.70
CA GLU A 350 10.83 -12.73 12.68
C GLU A 350 10.29 -11.91 11.50
N ASN A 351 9.76 -12.57 10.46
CA ASN A 351 9.21 -11.91 9.27
C ASN A 351 7.77 -11.43 9.46
N LEU A 352 7.08 -11.87 10.51
CA LEU A 352 5.69 -11.47 10.79
C LEU A 352 5.49 -9.93 10.80
N PRO A 353 6.31 -9.13 11.50
CA PRO A 353 6.21 -7.68 11.47
C PRO A 353 6.49 -7.10 10.08
N GLY A 354 7.42 -7.70 9.33
CA GLY A 354 7.73 -7.29 7.97
C GLY A 354 6.56 -7.50 7.00
N LEU A 355 5.83 -8.60 7.13
CA LEU A 355 4.62 -8.86 6.33
C LEU A 355 3.52 -7.84 6.64
N VAL A 356 3.32 -7.53 7.93
CA VAL A 356 2.37 -6.49 8.38
C VAL A 356 2.75 -5.13 7.81
N GLN A 357 4.04 -4.77 7.88
CA GLN A 357 4.59 -3.54 7.30
C GLN A 357 4.28 -3.43 5.81
N TRP A 358 4.54 -4.49 5.04
CA TRP A 358 4.30 -4.48 3.60
C TRP A 358 2.81 -4.38 3.24
N ILE A 359 1.94 -5.10 3.96
CA ILE A 359 0.48 -5.03 3.74
C ILE A 359 -0.02 -3.60 3.95
N LEU A 360 0.46 -2.92 5.00
CA LEU A 360 0.08 -1.55 5.30
C LEU A 360 0.55 -0.56 4.25
N PHE A 361 1.79 -0.70 3.76
CA PHE A 361 2.30 0.15 2.68
C PHE A 361 1.69 -0.13 1.32
N SER A 362 1.08 -1.29 1.10
CA SER A 362 0.43 -1.67 -0.16
C SER A 362 -0.99 -1.12 -0.33
N ARG A 363 -1.48 -0.32 0.64
CA ARG A 363 -2.82 0.25 0.65
C ARG A 363 -2.93 1.47 -0.28
N LYS A 364 -4.05 1.60 -0.99
CA LYS A 364 -4.44 2.77 -1.79
C LYS A 364 -5.49 3.60 -1.04
N GLY A 365 -5.08 4.70 -0.43
CA GLY A 365 -5.98 5.50 0.40
C GLY A 365 -6.56 4.69 1.57
N THR A 366 -7.86 4.37 1.53
CA THR A 366 -8.56 3.59 2.56
C THR A 366 -8.74 2.11 2.22
N GLU A 367 -8.39 1.69 1.01
CA GLU A 367 -8.68 0.34 0.51
C GLU A 367 -7.45 -0.32 -0.10
N TRP A 368 -7.55 -1.61 -0.35
CA TRP A 368 -6.61 -2.31 -1.22
C TRP A 368 -7.27 -2.58 -2.57
N LYS A 369 -6.48 -3.02 -3.55
CA LYS A 369 -6.82 -3.09 -4.98
C LYS A 369 -8.15 -3.76 -5.37
N SER A 370 -8.80 -4.54 -4.49
CA SER A 370 -10.11 -5.14 -4.70
C SER A 370 -10.84 -5.38 -3.38
N THR A 371 -12.14 -5.68 -3.44
CA THR A 371 -12.98 -6.12 -2.29
C THR A 371 -12.39 -7.35 -1.61
N LYS A 372 -12.09 -8.40 -2.38
CA LYS A 372 -11.49 -9.65 -1.87
C LYS A 372 -10.15 -9.40 -1.18
N ALA A 373 -9.26 -8.65 -1.81
CA ALA A 373 -7.92 -8.39 -1.28
C ALA A 373 -7.96 -7.48 -0.04
N SER A 374 -8.89 -6.51 -0.01
CA SER A 374 -9.16 -5.68 1.17
C SER A 374 -9.69 -6.51 2.35
N ALA A 375 -10.62 -7.43 2.11
CA ALA A 375 -11.14 -8.33 3.15
C ALA A 375 -10.02 -9.24 3.71
N ALA A 376 -9.20 -9.84 2.84
CA ALA A 376 -8.07 -10.66 3.25
C ALA A 376 -7.08 -9.89 4.13
N ALA A 377 -6.70 -8.66 3.73
CA ALA A 377 -5.81 -7.81 4.51
C ALA A 377 -6.41 -7.45 5.87
N VAL A 378 -7.68 -7.01 5.91
CA VAL A 378 -8.41 -6.68 7.14
C VAL A 378 -8.37 -7.84 8.13
N PHE A 379 -8.69 -9.07 7.70
CA PHE A 379 -8.69 -10.22 8.59
C PHE A 379 -7.30 -10.62 9.06
N ALA A 380 -6.31 -10.63 8.16
CA ALA A 380 -4.95 -10.98 8.52
C ALA A 380 -4.33 -10.01 9.55
N LEU A 381 -4.56 -8.70 9.36
CA LEU A 381 -4.08 -7.67 10.28
C LEU A 381 -4.80 -7.74 11.63
N LEU A 382 -6.11 -7.97 11.63
CA LEU A 382 -6.89 -8.14 12.86
C LEU A 382 -6.45 -9.37 13.67
N GLU A 383 -6.24 -10.51 13.01
CA GLU A 383 -5.72 -11.73 13.66
C GLU A 383 -4.34 -11.46 14.27
N PHE A 384 -3.49 -10.72 13.55
CA PHE A 384 -2.19 -10.27 14.06
C PHE A 384 -2.30 -9.40 15.30
N MET A 385 -3.16 -8.37 15.26
CA MET A 385 -3.42 -7.51 16.41
C MET A 385 -3.89 -8.30 17.62
N LYS A 386 -4.83 -9.23 17.42
CA LYS A 386 -5.35 -10.10 18.48
C LYS A 386 -4.26 -11.00 19.04
N ALA A 387 -3.45 -11.63 18.19
CA ALA A 387 -2.36 -12.50 18.62
C ALA A 387 -1.28 -11.76 19.44
N LYS A 388 -1.05 -10.47 19.14
CA LYS A 388 -0.16 -9.61 19.91
C LYS A 388 -0.79 -9.00 21.17
N GLY A 389 -2.11 -9.08 21.32
CA GLY A 389 -2.84 -8.41 22.41
C GLY A 389 -3.03 -6.91 22.20
N ALA A 390 -2.87 -6.41 20.97
CA ALA A 390 -3.03 -5.01 20.59
C ALA A 390 -4.50 -4.54 20.54
N LEU A 391 -5.45 -5.46 20.74
CA LEU A 391 -6.87 -5.11 20.92
C LEU A 391 -7.24 -4.87 22.39
N ASP A 392 -6.39 -5.31 23.32
CA ASP A 392 -6.68 -5.32 24.76
C ASP A 392 -5.74 -4.39 25.54
N LYS A 393 -4.51 -4.16 25.05
CA LYS A 393 -3.49 -3.33 25.70
C LYS A 393 -3.11 -2.14 24.81
N GLY A 394 -3.02 -0.98 25.45
CA GLY A 394 -2.60 0.26 24.81
C GLY A 394 -1.11 0.31 24.48
N ASP A 395 -0.73 1.36 23.76
CA ASP A 395 0.66 1.69 23.45
C ASP A 395 1.08 2.96 24.19
N SER A 396 2.38 3.11 24.44
CA SER A 396 2.97 4.36 24.89
C SER A 396 4.10 4.81 23.98
N TYR A 397 4.18 6.12 23.78
CA TYR A 397 5.17 6.80 22.95
C TYR A 397 5.88 7.84 23.79
N GLU A 398 7.19 7.70 23.95
CA GLU A 398 8.05 8.71 24.54
C GLU A 398 8.91 9.32 23.44
N VAL A 399 8.72 10.61 23.17
CA VAL A 399 9.47 11.37 22.18
C VAL A 399 10.49 12.24 22.91
N ARG A 400 11.78 11.99 22.64
CA ARG A 400 12.89 12.82 23.10
C ARG A 400 13.40 13.64 21.92
N TRP A 401 13.32 14.96 22.03
CA TRP A 401 13.72 15.84 20.94
C TRP A 401 14.31 17.17 21.45
N GLY A 402 15.63 17.29 21.31
CA GLY A 402 16.38 18.37 21.96
C GLY A 402 16.17 18.33 23.48
N PRO A 403 15.81 19.45 24.13
CA PRO A 403 15.53 19.50 25.56
C PRO A 403 14.14 18.95 25.95
N SER A 404 13.27 18.66 24.97
CA SER A 404 11.89 18.22 25.21
C SER A 404 11.82 16.70 25.38
N VAL A 405 11.05 16.26 26.38
CA VAL A 405 10.61 14.87 26.51
C VAL A 405 9.10 14.88 26.65
N GLU A 406 8.40 14.29 25.70
CA GLU A 406 6.95 14.22 25.66
C GLU A 406 6.51 12.76 25.72
N LYS A 407 5.46 12.48 26.48
CA LYS A 407 4.89 11.14 26.62
C LYS A 407 3.44 11.14 26.23
N VAL A 408 3.06 10.19 25.40
CA VAL A 408 1.68 9.95 24.98
C VAL A 408 1.34 8.50 25.30
N GLU A 409 0.26 8.29 26.02
CA GLU A 409 -0.33 6.98 26.23
C GLU A 409 -1.60 6.89 25.39
N LEU A 410 -1.78 5.79 24.68
CA LEU A 410 -2.97 5.51 23.88
C LEU A 410 -3.56 4.19 24.37
N ALA A 411 -4.77 4.25 24.90
CA ALA A 411 -5.57 3.08 25.17
C ALA A 411 -5.99 2.39 23.85
N PRO A 412 -6.37 1.10 23.86
CA PRO A 412 -6.88 0.41 22.68
C PRO A 412 -8.11 1.10 22.04
N ASP A 413 -8.83 1.90 22.81
CA ASP A 413 -10.03 2.63 22.41
C ASP A 413 -9.85 4.13 22.20
N ASP A 414 -8.61 4.60 22.15
CA ASP A 414 -8.32 5.98 21.81
C ASP A 414 -8.42 6.21 20.30
N TRP A 415 -9.24 7.19 19.96
CA TRP A 415 -9.43 7.67 18.60
C TRP A 415 -8.52 8.87 18.36
N LEU A 416 -7.65 8.76 17.35
CA LEU A 416 -6.87 9.88 16.86
C LEU A 416 -7.39 10.29 15.49
N GLU A 417 -8.07 11.45 15.43
CA GLU A 417 -8.52 12.04 14.18
C GLU A 417 -7.35 12.43 13.27
N LYS A 418 -6.24 12.86 13.87
CA LYS A 418 -4.98 13.16 13.19
C LYS A 418 -3.83 12.39 13.84
N PRO A 419 -2.77 12.06 13.09
CA PRO A 419 -1.56 11.47 13.63
C PRO A 419 -0.96 12.32 14.75
N LEU A 420 -0.17 11.71 15.64
CA LEU A 420 0.58 12.47 16.64
C LEU A 420 1.68 13.25 15.92
N ARG A 421 1.71 14.57 16.08
CA ARG A 421 2.63 15.46 15.37
C ARG A 421 3.39 16.35 16.35
N TRP A 422 4.71 16.35 16.23
CA TRP A 422 5.60 17.30 16.87
C TRP A 422 6.27 18.12 15.79
N THR A 423 6.24 19.44 15.93
CA THR A 423 6.77 20.36 14.93
C THR A 423 7.81 21.29 15.55
N ARG A 424 8.86 21.57 14.79
CA ARG A 424 9.85 22.63 15.04
C ARG A 424 9.95 23.47 13.77
N LEU A 425 10.07 24.78 13.95
CA LEU A 425 10.12 25.76 12.85
C LEU A 425 11.36 26.63 12.99
N GLY A 426 11.91 27.10 11.87
CA GLY A 426 12.98 28.10 11.88
C GLY A 426 14.16 27.73 12.78
N GLY A 427 14.64 28.71 13.54
CA GLY A 427 15.81 28.57 14.42
C GLY A 427 15.67 27.56 15.58
N ASP A 428 14.48 27.02 15.84
CA ASP A 428 14.31 25.96 16.84
C ASP A 428 14.74 24.58 16.32
N ILE A 429 14.83 24.41 15.00
CA ILE A 429 15.26 23.16 14.36
C ILE A 429 16.73 22.86 14.70
N ALA A 430 17.60 23.86 14.58
CA ALA A 430 19.03 23.74 14.90
C ALA A 430 19.30 23.33 16.36
N LYS A 431 18.41 23.70 17.29
CA LYS A 431 18.50 23.34 18.71
C LYS A 431 17.95 21.94 19.02
N ALA A 432 17.09 21.41 18.15
CA ALA A 432 16.34 20.18 18.40
C ALA A 432 17.10 18.92 17.94
N GLY A 433 17.80 19.00 16.80
CA GLY A 433 18.52 17.87 16.23
C GLY A 433 17.61 16.69 15.84
N ALA A 434 18.16 15.47 15.87
CA ALA A 434 17.45 14.24 15.53
C ALA A 434 16.55 13.75 16.68
N PRO A 435 15.24 13.55 16.48
CA PRO A 435 14.36 13.00 17.50
C PRO A 435 14.58 11.50 17.73
N GLU A 436 14.31 11.08 18.95
CA GLU A 436 14.22 9.67 19.35
C GLU A 436 12.79 9.34 19.77
N VAL A 437 12.24 8.28 19.21
CA VAL A 437 10.91 7.76 19.54
C VAL A 437 11.08 6.41 20.21
N ARG A 438 10.66 6.31 21.47
CA ARG A 438 10.51 5.06 22.19
C ARG A 438 9.05 4.65 22.18
N LYS A 439 8.73 3.54 21.50
CA LYS A 439 7.43 2.89 21.57
C LYS A 439 7.48 1.76 22.58
N SER A 440 6.46 1.64 23.42
CA SER A 440 6.21 0.44 24.22
C SER A 440 4.78 -0.05 23.98
N GLY A 441 4.55 -1.35 24.08
CA GLY A 441 3.24 -1.97 23.88
C GLY A 441 3.13 -2.78 22.59
N PRO A 442 2.03 -3.55 22.45
CA PRO A 442 1.90 -4.58 21.41
C PRO A 442 1.52 -4.07 20.02
N GLY A 443 1.12 -2.80 19.88
CA GLY A 443 0.65 -2.26 18.61
C GLY A 443 1.75 -2.12 17.57
N PHE A 444 1.33 -1.90 16.33
CA PHE A 444 2.21 -1.58 15.21
C PHE A 444 1.96 -0.13 14.81
N ALA A 445 3.02 0.66 14.68
CA ALA A 445 2.95 2.07 14.32
C ALA A 445 4.05 2.43 13.32
N PHE A 446 3.92 3.58 12.69
CA PHE A 446 4.97 4.19 11.88
C PHE A 446 5.38 5.53 12.46
N ALA A 447 6.64 5.88 12.34
CA ALA A 447 7.12 7.23 12.56
C ALA A 447 7.70 7.78 11.26
N SER A 448 7.41 9.03 10.95
CA SER A 448 8.04 9.77 9.87
C SER A 448 8.70 11.05 10.38
N LEU A 449 9.87 11.37 9.83
CA LEU A 449 10.56 12.63 10.07
C LEU A 449 10.70 13.35 8.74
N THR A 450 10.12 14.54 8.63
CA THR A 450 10.15 15.36 7.42
C THR A 450 10.83 16.69 7.70
N TYR A 451 11.80 17.05 6.89
CA TYR A 451 12.57 18.28 6.98
C TYR A 451 12.43 19.08 5.68
N VAL A 452 11.87 20.28 5.79
CA VAL A 452 11.79 21.25 4.70
C VAL A 452 12.73 22.40 4.99
N TYR A 453 13.60 22.69 4.04
CA TYR A 453 14.57 23.77 4.13
C TYR A 453 14.86 24.34 2.75
N THR A 454 15.42 25.54 2.73
CA THR A 454 15.87 26.20 1.50
C THR A 454 17.39 26.38 1.53
N THR A 455 18.10 26.14 0.42
CA THR A 455 19.57 26.28 0.32
C THR A 455 20.04 26.85 -1.02
N GLU A 456 21.20 27.51 -1.05
CA GLU A 456 21.88 27.96 -2.28
C GLU A 456 22.95 26.97 -2.78
N LYS A 457 23.25 25.92 -1.99
CA LYS A 457 24.20 24.87 -2.35
C LYS A 457 23.49 23.75 -3.12
N PRO A 458 24.16 23.11 -4.09
CA PRO A 458 23.69 21.84 -4.63
C PRO A 458 23.54 20.81 -3.50
N VAL A 459 22.38 20.15 -3.46
CA VAL A 459 22.14 19.04 -2.53
C VAL A 459 22.55 17.71 -3.16
N GLU A 460 22.85 16.73 -2.31
CA GLU A 460 22.98 15.33 -2.74
C GLU A 460 21.60 14.73 -3.03
N GLU A 461 21.56 13.51 -3.58
CA GLU A 461 20.31 12.74 -3.66
C GLU A 461 19.84 12.34 -2.25
N SER A 462 18.52 12.34 -2.03
CA SER A 462 17.92 11.92 -0.77
C SER A 462 18.26 10.46 -0.44
N GLU A 463 18.27 10.11 0.85
CA GLU A 463 18.47 8.74 1.31
C GLU A 463 17.46 7.74 0.69
N PRO A 464 17.80 6.43 0.59
CA PRO A 464 16.84 5.40 0.19
C PRO A 464 15.56 5.44 1.04
N GLY A 465 14.41 5.50 0.38
CA GLY A 465 13.09 5.66 1.01
C GLY A 465 11.99 4.88 0.29
N MET A 466 10.72 5.11 0.59
CA MET A 466 9.63 4.47 -0.17
C MET A 466 9.53 5.01 -1.61
N LEU A 467 9.98 6.25 -1.81
CA LEU A 467 10.16 6.92 -3.08
C LEU A 467 11.63 7.33 -3.19
N ASN A 468 12.19 7.25 -4.39
CA ASN A 468 13.51 7.78 -4.72
C ASN A 468 13.48 8.34 -6.15
N VAL A 469 14.24 9.41 -6.39
CA VAL A 469 14.45 9.97 -7.72
C VAL A 469 15.91 10.35 -7.90
N SER A 470 16.51 9.88 -8.99
CA SER A 470 17.84 10.29 -9.42
C SER A 470 17.74 11.00 -10.76
N ARG A 471 18.60 11.99 -10.99
CA ARG A 471 18.62 12.77 -12.24
C ARG A 471 20.01 12.74 -12.85
N LYS A 472 20.08 12.43 -14.13
CA LYS A 472 21.31 12.46 -14.92
C LYS A 472 21.12 13.29 -16.19
N PHE A 473 22.16 14.04 -16.55
CA PHE A 473 22.23 14.81 -17.78
C PHE A 473 23.18 14.12 -18.75
N TYR A 474 22.80 14.09 -20.03
CA TYR A 474 23.61 13.53 -21.09
C TYR A 474 23.70 14.50 -22.25
N ARG A 475 24.92 14.70 -22.78
CA ARG A 475 25.09 15.29 -24.10
C ARG A 475 24.57 14.29 -25.14
N ARG A 476 23.60 14.72 -25.95
CA ARG A 476 23.02 13.95 -27.04
C ARG A 476 23.54 14.48 -28.37
N TYR A 477 24.20 13.63 -29.15
CA TYR A 477 24.72 13.99 -30.46
C TYR A 477 24.48 12.88 -31.47
N LYS A 478 24.48 13.24 -32.75
CA LYS A 478 24.27 12.30 -33.85
C LYS A 478 25.64 11.77 -34.31
N GLU A 479 25.76 10.45 -34.37
CA GLU A 479 26.92 9.73 -34.90
C GLU A 479 26.42 8.79 -36.02
N GLY A 480 26.65 9.17 -37.28
CA GLY A 480 26.00 8.54 -38.43
C GLY A 480 24.47 8.71 -38.34
N ASP A 481 23.72 7.62 -38.36
CA ASP A 481 22.25 7.62 -38.25
C ASP A 481 21.73 7.39 -36.83
N LYS A 482 22.62 7.22 -35.83
CA LYS A 482 22.24 6.92 -34.45
C LYS A 482 22.52 8.11 -33.54
N TYR A 483 21.70 8.25 -32.50
CA TYR A 483 22.01 9.15 -31.40
C TYR A 483 22.87 8.43 -30.36
N ARG A 484 23.91 9.13 -29.89
CA ARG A 484 24.75 8.71 -28.77
C ARG A 484 24.52 9.65 -27.59
N LEU A 485 24.75 9.10 -26.40
CA LEU A 485 24.67 9.81 -25.14
C LEU A 485 26.02 9.73 -24.42
N THR A 486 26.56 10.88 -24.02
CA THR A 486 27.72 10.96 -23.13
C THR A 486 27.28 11.61 -21.82
N PRO A 487 27.52 10.99 -20.64
CA PRO A 487 27.11 11.58 -19.37
C PRO A 487 27.83 12.90 -19.11
N LEU A 488 27.12 13.85 -18.51
CA LEU A 488 27.67 15.12 -18.03
C LEU A 488 27.89 15.06 -16.52
N ALA A 489 29.04 15.56 -16.07
CA ALA A 489 29.39 15.72 -14.67
C ALA A 489 29.09 17.14 -14.17
N LEU A 490 29.07 17.30 -12.84
CA LEU A 490 28.82 18.59 -12.20
C LEU A 490 29.89 19.61 -12.63
N GLY A 491 29.46 20.73 -13.20
CA GLY A 491 30.33 21.81 -13.66
C GLY A 491 30.85 21.65 -15.09
N ASP A 492 30.46 20.60 -15.81
CA ASP A 492 30.81 20.41 -17.22
C ASP A 492 30.32 21.57 -18.09
N ALA A 493 31.03 21.79 -19.19
CA ALA A 493 30.68 22.78 -20.21
C ALA A 493 29.88 22.14 -21.35
N VAL A 494 28.86 22.88 -21.81
CA VAL A 494 28.04 22.60 -23.00
C VAL A 494 27.97 23.87 -23.85
N LYS A 495 27.78 23.73 -25.17
CA LYS A 495 27.65 24.89 -26.07
C LYS A 495 26.21 25.29 -26.32
N VAL A 496 25.98 26.56 -26.65
CA VAL A 496 24.68 27.04 -27.14
C VAL A 496 24.18 26.16 -28.30
N GLY A 497 22.93 25.73 -28.21
CA GLY A 497 22.29 24.89 -29.23
C GLY A 497 22.58 23.38 -29.13
N GLU A 498 23.45 22.92 -28.23
CA GLU A 498 23.62 21.49 -27.96
C GLU A 498 22.30 20.85 -27.49
N ASP A 499 22.14 19.56 -27.76
CA ASP A 499 20.99 18.78 -27.31
C ASP A 499 21.36 18.02 -26.04
N ILE A 500 20.63 18.29 -24.95
CA ILE A 500 20.86 17.68 -23.64
C ILE A 500 19.65 16.82 -23.29
N GLU A 501 19.88 15.52 -23.13
CA GLU A 501 18.87 14.59 -22.63
C GLU A 501 18.95 14.53 -21.11
N VAL A 502 17.82 14.80 -20.45
CA VAL A 502 17.64 14.62 -19.02
C VAL A 502 16.97 13.27 -18.79
N GLN A 503 17.54 12.45 -17.92
CA GLN A 503 16.96 11.19 -17.49
C GLN A 503 16.66 11.25 -16.00
N LEU A 504 15.37 11.15 -15.66
CA LEU A 504 14.84 11.06 -14.30
C LEU A 504 14.50 9.60 -14.02
N LYS A 505 15.31 8.93 -13.20
CA LYS A 505 15.03 7.56 -12.75
C LYS A 505 14.26 7.62 -11.44
N VAL A 506 13.00 7.20 -11.49
CA VAL A 506 12.09 7.07 -10.36
C VAL A 506 12.11 5.61 -9.89
N ASN A 507 12.34 5.38 -8.61
CA ASN A 507 12.24 4.08 -7.98
C ASN A 507 11.23 4.14 -6.84
N THR A 508 10.36 3.14 -6.75
CA THR A 508 9.41 3.03 -5.65
C THR A 508 9.28 1.60 -5.10
N ARG A 509 9.25 1.52 -3.77
CA ARG A 509 9.10 0.29 -2.98
C ARG A 509 7.64 -0.07 -2.68
N SER A 510 6.68 0.76 -3.08
CA SER A 510 5.26 0.44 -3.02
C SER A 510 4.54 1.07 -4.20
N GLN A 511 3.22 1.08 -4.15
CA GLN A 511 2.38 1.75 -5.12
C GLN A 511 1.87 3.05 -4.52
N PHE A 512 1.88 4.13 -5.30
CA PHE A 512 1.46 5.46 -4.86
C PHE A 512 0.41 6.04 -5.80
N GLU A 513 -0.56 6.76 -5.23
CA GLU A 513 -1.56 7.51 -5.97
C GLU A 513 -1.20 8.99 -5.97
N TYR A 514 -1.39 9.64 -7.13
CA TYR A 514 -1.20 11.09 -7.30
C TYR A 514 0.17 11.56 -6.82
N VAL A 515 1.21 11.17 -7.55
CA VAL A 515 2.58 11.59 -7.30
C VAL A 515 2.93 12.73 -8.24
N GLN A 516 3.55 13.79 -7.71
CA GLN A 516 4.12 14.87 -8.50
C GLN A 516 5.64 14.75 -8.50
N LEU A 517 6.22 14.84 -9.70
CA LEU A 517 7.66 15.06 -9.89
C LEU A 517 7.84 16.44 -10.51
N LYS A 518 8.61 17.30 -9.85
CA LYS A 518 8.96 18.64 -10.32
C LYS A 518 10.44 18.65 -10.63
N ASP A 519 10.80 18.94 -11.89
CA ASP A 519 12.20 19.02 -12.34
C ASP A 519 12.55 20.45 -12.78
N PRO A 520 13.26 21.23 -11.94
CA PRO A 520 13.71 22.58 -12.28
C PRO A 520 14.69 22.62 -13.46
N ARG A 521 14.63 23.69 -14.23
CA ARG A 521 15.51 23.96 -15.36
C ARG A 521 16.47 25.10 -15.05
N GLY A 522 17.68 25.06 -15.60
CA GLY A 522 18.60 26.20 -15.54
C GLY A 522 18.06 27.37 -16.35
N ALA A 523 18.24 28.60 -15.87
CA ALA A 523 17.67 29.80 -16.50
C ALA A 523 18.17 30.07 -17.94
N GLY A 524 19.35 29.55 -18.32
CA GLY A 524 19.90 29.63 -19.68
C GLY A 524 19.54 28.44 -20.56
N PHE A 525 18.49 27.70 -20.22
CA PHE A 525 18.05 26.52 -20.96
C PHE A 525 16.56 26.59 -21.27
N GLU A 526 16.17 26.07 -22.42
CA GLU A 526 14.78 25.94 -22.84
C GLU A 526 14.39 24.46 -22.99
N ALA A 527 13.11 24.14 -22.80
CA ALA A 527 12.59 22.81 -23.12
C ALA A 527 12.42 22.63 -24.62
N GLU A 528 12.72 21.44 -25.13
CA GLU A 528 12.41 21.10 -26.52
C GLU A 528 10.89 20.97 -26.74
N THR A 529 10.16 20.45 -25.76
CA THR A 529 8.70 20.33 -25.80
C THR A 529 8.05 21.48 -25.05
N LEU A 530 7.21 22.26 -25.73
CA LEU A 530 6.53 23.43 -25.15
C LEU A 530 5.06 23.17 -24.81
N THR A 531 4.50 22.04 -25.26
CA THR A 531 3.09 21.70 -25.06
C THR A 531 2.92 20.67 -23.95
N SER A 532 2.02 20.94 -23.02
CA SER A 532 1.59 19.96 -22.01
C SER A 532 0.78 18.82 -22.64
N GLY A 533 0.84 17.62 -22.07
CA GLY A 533 0.10 16.48 -22.60
C GLY A 533 0.36 15.15 -21.90
N TRP A 534 -0.48 14.17 -22.24
CA TRP A 534 -0.35 12.80 -21.73
C TRP A 534 0.74 12.01 -22.45
N LYS A 535 1.46 11.20 -21.69
CA LYS A 535 2.34 10.14 -22.17
C LYS A 535 1.81 8.78 -21.70
N TRP A 536 1.91 7.77 -22.57
CA TRP A 536 1.39 6.42 -22.36
C TRP A 536 2.47 5.35 -22.57
N ASP A 537 3.71 5.67 -22.22
CA ASP A 537 4.87 4.77 -22.33
C ASP A 537 4.96 3.83 -21.09
N GLN A 538 6.17 3.62 -20.55
CA GLN A 538 6.38 2.77 -19.37
C GLN A 538 5.65 3.28 -18.11
N LEU A 539 5.41 4.60 -18.01
CA LEU A 539 4.69 5.19 -16.89
C LEU A 539 3.72 6.26 -17.39
N SER A 540 2.43 5.96 -17.36
CA SER A 540 1.37 6.91 -17.74
C SER A 540 1.39 8.14 -16.84
N ARG A 541 1.49 9.32 -17.45
CA ARG A 541 1.63 10.61 -16.75
C ARG A 541 1.20 11.77 -17.63
N TYR A 542 0.84 12.88 -16.99
CA TYR A 542 0.68 14.17 -17.64
C TYR A 542 1.95 14.99 -17.45
N GLU A 543 2.52 15.48 -18.56
CA GLU A 543 3.70 16.35 -18.54
C GLU A 543 3.26 17.80 -18.78
N GLU A 544 3.79 18.71 -17.98
CA GLU A 544 3.55 20.15 -18.09
C GLU A 544 4.91 20.86 -18.09
N PRO A 545 5.52 21.09 -19.28
CA PRO A 545 6.69 21.94 -19.41
C PRO A 545 6.28 23.40 -19.14
N ARG A 546 7.05 24.07 -18.28
CA ARG A 546 6.99 25.51 -18.02
C ARG A 546 8.35 26.14 -18.32
N ASP A 547 8.47 27.45 -18.15
CA ASP A 547 9.72 28.16 -18.44
C ASP A 547 10.85 27.72 -17.49
N SER A 548 10.59 27.68 -16.19
CA SER A 548 11.59 27.40 -15.16
C SER A 548 11.69 25.93 -14.73
N LEU A 549 10.78 25.06 -15.18
CA LEU A 549 10.70 23.67 -14.74
C LEU A 549 9.85 22.81 -15.70
N THR A 550 9.88 21.50 -15.49
CA THR A 550 8.90 20.56 -16.04
C THR A 550 8.21 19.82 -14.90
N ASN A 551 6.87 19.84 -14.88
CA ASN A 551 6.09 19.02 -13.96
C ASN A 551 5.69 17.70 -14.62
N PHE A 552 5.72 16.62 -13.85
CA PHE A 552 5.16 15.33 -14.22
C PHE A 552 4.15 14.91 -13.16
N PHE A 553 2.92 14.68 -13.58
CA PHE A 553 1.81 14.28 -12.72
C PHE A 553 1.45 12.83 -13.01
N VAL A 554 1.74 11.94 -12.05
CA VAL A 554 1.54 10.50 -12.15
C VAL A 554 0.31 10.14 -11.32
N SER A 555 -0.79 9.77 -11.98
CA SER A 555 -2.01 9.38 -11.27
C SER A 555 -1.84 8.08 -10.47
N TRP A 556 -1.05 7.15 -11.01
CA TRP A 556 -0.77 5.84 -10.45
C TRP A 556 0.68 5.46 -10.69
N LEU A 557 1.48 5.37 -9.63
CA LEU A 557 2.88 4.95 -9.66
C LEU A 557 3.00 3.54 -9.06
N PRO A 558 3.09 2.46 -9.87
CA PRO A 558 3.25 1.11 -9.35
C PRO A 558 4.66 0.88 -8.79
N HIS A 559 4.80 -0.11 -7.89
CA HIS A 559 6.11 -0.60 -7.42
C HIS A 559 7.02 -0.94 -8.61
N GLY A 560 8.25 -0.42 -8.61
CA GLY A 560 9.20 -0.65 -9.68
C GLY A 560 10.13 0.51 -9.94
N GLU A 561 10.79 0.44 -11.10
CA GLU A 561 11.75 1.44 -11.56
C GLU A 561 11.33 1.95 -12.95
N TYR A 562 11.34 3.27 -13.11
CA TYR A 562 10.92 3.96 -14.33
C TYR A 562 11.94 5.03 -14.69
N VAL A 563 12.21 5.20 -15.98
CA VAL A 563 13.11 6.26 -16.47
C VAL A 563 12.34 7.21 -17.37
N LEU A 564 12.08 8.42 -16.89
CA LEU A 564 11.46 9.49 -17.67
C LEU A 564 12.56 10.25 -18.40
N LYS A 565 12.32 10.56 -19.68
CA LYS A 565 13.30 11.22 -20.54
C LYS A 565 12.68 12.42 -21.21
N TYR A 566 13.38 13.55 -21.17
CA TYR A 566 13.03 14.74 -21.93
C TYR A 566 14.30 15.51 -22.30
N ARG A 567 14.15 16.52 -23.16
CA ARG A 567 15.29 17.27 -23.69
C ARG A 567 15.20 18.74 -23.37
N ILE A 568 16.37 19.32 -23.14
CA ILE A 568 16.58 20.75 -22.96
C ILE A 568 17.70 21.22 -23.87
N LYS A 569 17.69 22.51 -24.22
CA LYS A 569 18.73 23.15 -25.04
C LYS A 569 19.33 24.34 -24.32
N PRO A 570 20.67 24.49 -24.27
CA PRO A 570 21.31 25.69 -23.78
C PRO A 570 21.09 26.83 -24.78
N THR A 571 20.69 28.00 -24.29
CA THR A 571 20.37 29.17 -25.14
C THR A 571 21.22 30.40 -24.80
N THR A 572 21.60 30.57 -23.55
CA THR A 572 22.33 31.75 -23.08
C THR A 572 23.66 31.34 -22.45
N PRO A 573 24.81 31.91 -22.86
CA PRO A 573 26.10 31.66 -22.22
C PRO A 573 26.10 32.10 -20.74
N GLY A 574 26.70 31.30 -19.88
CA GLY A 574 26.74 31.58 -18.45
C GLY A 574 26.97 30.35 -17.60
N LYS A 575 26.86 30.53 -16.28
CA LYS A 575 27.00 29.46 -15.31
C LYS A 575 25.67 29.28 -14.58
N TYR A 576 25.05 28.11 -14.74
CA TYR A 576 23.69 27.87 -14.26
C TYR A 576 23.65 26.77 -13.22
N LYS A 577 23.14 27.11 -12.04
CA LYS A 577 22.71 26.14 -11.04
C LYS A 577 21.34 25.58 -11.45
N ILE A 578 21.16 24.28 -11.28
CA ILE A 578 19.92 23.59 -11.58
C ILE A 578 19.41 22.94 -10.29
N GLY A 579 18.20 23.34 -9.91
CA GLY A 579 17.44 22.81 -8.77
C GLY A 579 17.39 21.29 -8.75
N ALA A 580 17.45 20.63 -7.60
CA ALA A 580 17.12 19.20 -7.51
C ALA A 580 15.71 18.91 -8.04
N ALA A 581 15.52 17.76 -8.68
CA ALA A 581 14.18 17.27 -8.99
C ALA A 581 13.53 16.74 -7.71
N VAL A 582 12.28 17.10 -7.45
CA VAL A 582 11.55 16.73 -6.22
C VAL A 582 10.36 15.85 -6.58
N LEU A 583 10.30 14.66 -5.97
CA LEU A 583 9.23 13.68 -6.10
C LEU A 583 8.47 13.62 -4.77
N GLN A 584 7.16 13.88 -4.77
CA GLN A 584 6.34 13.84 -3.55
C GLN A 584 4.97 13.21 -3.81
N SER A 585 4.51 12.38 -2.88
CA SER A 585 3.12 11.93 -2.82
C SER A 585 2.21 13.05 -2.32
N MET A 586 1.15 13.34 -3.05
CA MET A 586 0.23 14.44 -2.71
C MET A 586 -0.58 14.15 -1.45
N TYR A 587 -1.01 12.90 -1.27
CA TYR A 587 -1.90 12.48 -0.18
C TYR A 587 -1.18 11.86 1.01
N ALA A 588 0.12 11.59 0.88
CA ALA A 588 0.98 11.11 1.96
C ALA A 588 2.34 11.85 1.86
N PRO A 589 2.37 13.16 2.16
CA PRO A 589 3.52 14.05 1.91
C PRO A 589 4.78 13.68 2.67
N GLU A 590 4.68 12.81 3.69
CA GLU A 590 5.81 12.15 4.35
C GLU A 590 6.58 11.20 3.41
N PHE A 591 6.02 10.81 2.26
CA PHE A 591 6.76 10.14 1.20
C PHE A 591 7.18 11.16 0.16
N ALA A 592 8.44 11.57 0.27
CA ALA A 592 9.09 12.48 -0.65
C ALA A 592 10.56 12.08 -0.84
N ALA A 593 11.12 12.48 -1.96
CA ALA A 593 12.52 12.29 -2.31
C ALA A 593 12.97 13.41 -3.23
N HIS A 594 14.28 13.61 -3.34
CA HIS A 594 14.85 14.52 -4.31
C HIS A 594 16.13 13.97 -4.92
N SER A 595 16.41 14.37 -6.15
CA SER A 595 17.68 14.09 -6.81
C SER A 595 18.79 14.97 -6.23
N SER A 596 20.01 14.78 -6.71
CA SER A 596 21.04 15.80 -6.51
C SER A 596 20.72 17.09 -7.27
N GLY A 597 21.16 18.22 -6.73
CA GLY A 597 21.31 19.45 -7.49
C GLY A 597 22.38 19.31 -8.58
N PHE A 598 22.41 20.24 -9.52
CA PHE A 598 23.40 20.21 -10.61
C PHE A 598 23.88 21.60 -10.99
N GLU A 599 24.95 21.66 -11.78
CA GLU A 599 25.53 22.90 -12.30
C GLU A 599 26.13 22.62 -13.68
N LEU A 600 25.87 23.49 -14.64
CA LEU A 600 26.43 23.44 -15.99
C LEU A 600 26.96 24.82 -16.38
N LYS A 601 28.04 24.82 -17.16
CA LYS A 601 28.55 26.01 -17.85
C LYS A 601 28.07 25.96 -19.30
N VAL A 602 27.47 27.06 -19.76
CA VAL A 602 27.08 27.24 -21.17
C VAL A 602 28.08 28.18 -21.82
N GLU A 603 28.73 27.70 -22.87
CA GLU A 603 29.70 28.42 -23.69
C GLU A 603 29.09 28.75 -25.06
N GLU A 604 29.68 29.73 -25.75
CA GLU A 604 29.25 30.12 -27.10
C GLU A 604 29.36 28.99 -28.13
#